data_AF-R6LKT6-F1
#
_entry.id   AF-R6LKT6-F1
#
_cell.length_a   1.000
_cell.length_b   1.000
_cell.length_c   1.000
_cell.angle_alpha   90.00
_cell.angle_beta   90.00
_cell.angle_gamma   90.00
#
_symmetry.space_group_name_H-M   'P 1'
#
loop_
_entity.id
_entity.type
_entity.pdbx_description
1 polymer ?
#
loop_
_entity_poly.entity_id
_entity_poly.type
_entity_poly.pdbx_seq_one_letter_code
_entity_poly.pdbx_strand_id
1 'polypeptide(L)'
;MHLDHDHEHEHDHAHPHEHPHTHEHEHDHACGEHIHCGENVNCADCGHAHVSPREELIALMKYMVGHNAAHANELAQLAKQLQDMGENVAYEQVMQAVSDFEKGNMRLSTVLAAMNG
;
A
#
# COMPACT_ATOMS: atom_id res chain seq x y z
N MET A 1 -14.89 -31.47 54.46
CA MET A 1 -13.55 -30.89 54.28
C MET A 1 -13.69 -29.83 53.19
N HIS A 2 -13.41 -28.57 53.52
CA HIS A 2 -13.45 -27.42 52.62
C HIS A 2 -12.12 -27.38 51.85
N LEU A 3 -12.17 -27.23 50.53
CA LEU A 3 -11.02 -26.98 49.67
C LEU A 3 -11.34 -25.74 48.85
N ASP A 4 -10.83 -24.60 49.32
CA ASP A 4 -10.51 -23.43 48.49
C ASP A 4 -9.41 -23.80 47.47
N HIS A 5 -9.04 -22.83 46.61
CA HIS A 5 -8.14 -22.84 45.42
C HIS A 5 -8.92 -22.99 44.11
N ASP A 6 -8.78 -22.15 43.08
CA ASP A 6 -7.95 -20.97 42.81
C ASP A 6 -8.61 -20.29 41.58
N HIS A 7 -8.64 -18.97 41.53
CA HIS A 7 -9.23 -18.23 40.40
C HIS A 7 -8.18 -17.97 39.33
N GLU A 8 -8.07 -18.82 38.30
CA GLU A 8 -7.45 -18.43 37.04
C GLU A 8 -8.52 -17.81 36.14
N HIS A 9 -8.60 -16.48 36.17
CA HIS A 9 -9.35 -15.72 35.18
C HIS A 9 -8.61 -15.76 33.85
N GLU A 10 -9.23 -16.42 32.87
CA GLU A 10 -8.90 -16.35 31.46
C GLU A 10 -9.05 -14.90 31.00
N HIS A 11 -7.94 -14.18 30.87
CA HIS A 11 -7.93 -12.85 30.29
C HIS A 11 -7.87 -12.96 28.76
N ASP A 12 -9.05 -13.07 28.16
CA ASP A 12 -9.27 -12.78 26.74
C ASP A 12 -9.07 -11.27 26.53
N HIS A 13 -7.82 -10.88 26.27
CA HIS A 13 -7.51 -9.53 25.83
C HIS A 13 -7.77 -9.41 24.33
N ALA A 14 -9.05 -9.26 24.00
CA ALA A 14 -9.45 -8.66 22.73
C ALA A 14 -8.94 -7.21 22.72
N HIS A 15 -7.77 -6.98 22.11
CA HIS A 15 -7.33 -5.65 21.74
C HIS A 15 -8.02 -5.29 20.41
N PRO A 16 -9.02 -4.40 20.38
CA PRO A 16 -9.46 -3.81 19.13
C PRO A 16 -8.32 -2.89 18.66
N HIS A 17 -7.44 -3.42 17.82
CA HIS A 17 -6.55 -2.56 17.05
C HIS A 17 -7.38 -1.89 15.95
N GLU A 18 -8.16 -0.87 16.33
CA GLU A 18 -8.64 0.12 15.39
C GLU A 18 -7.42 0.95 14.96
N HIS A 19 -6.73 0.49 13.93
CA HIS A 19 -5.91 1.38 13.12
C HIS A 19 -6.81 1.96 12.02
N PRO A 20 -7.31 3.19 12.15
CA PRO A 20 -7.90 3.89 11.02
C PRO A 20 -6.76 4.21 10.05
N HIS A 21 -6.43 3.27 9.17
CA HIS A 21 -5.68 3.59 7.97
C HIS A 21 -6.65 4.30 7.02
N THR A 22 -6.86 5.60 7.24
CA THR A 22 -7.40 6.45 6.18
C THR A 22 -6.28 6.60 5.16
N HIS A 23 -6.14 5.62 4.27
CA HIS A 23 -5.59 5.94 2.97
C HIS A 23 -6.62 6.84 2.31
N GLU A 24 -6.39 8.15 2.41
CA GLU A 24 -7.07 9.11 1.58
C GLU A 24 -6.59 8.82 0.15
N HIS A 25 -7.24 7.84 -0.48
CA HIS A 25 -7.24 7.68 -1.91
C HIS A 25 -8.09 8.82 -2.44
N GLU A 26 -7.55 10.04 -2.39
CA GLU A 26 -8.08 11.16 -3.15
C GLU A 26 -7.77 10.87 -4.62
N HIS A 27 -8.53 9.92 -5.15
CA HIS A 27 -8.74 9.83 -6.56
C HIS A 27 -9.69 10.97 -6.91
N ASP A 28 -9.12 12.15 -7.17
CA ASP A 28 -9.79 13.13 -8.03
C ASP A 28 -9.85 12.53 -9.44
N HIS A 29 -10.68 11.49 -9.59
CA HIS A 29 -11.23 11.10 -10.88
C HIS A 29 -12.30 12.15 -11.22
N ALA A 30 -11.87 13.37 -11.50
CA ALA A 30 -12.66 14.36 -12.22
C ALA A 30 -12.81 13.94 -13.70
N CYS A 31 -13.28 12.71 -13.91
CA CYS A 31 -14.07 12.20 -15.02
C CYS A 31 -14.47 10.78 -14.61
N GLY A 32 -15.72 10.63 -14.14
CA GLY A 32 -16.29 9.33 -13.84
C GLY A 32 -16.15 8.40 -15.03
N GLU A 33 -15.80 7.15 -14.75
CA GLU A 33 -15.77 6.06 -15.73
C GLU A 33 -14.85 6.33 -16.93
N HIS A 34 -13.56 5.99 -16.82
CA HIS A 34 -12.74 5.65 -17.99
C HIS A 34 -13.27 4.35 -18.64
N ILE A 35 -14.51 4.37 -19.14
CA ILE A 35 -14.95 3.52 -20.24
C ILE A 35 -14.25 4.09 -21.46
N HIS A 36 -13.16 3.42 -21.82
CA HIS A 36 -12.51 3.41 -23.14
C HIS A 36 -12.87 4.60 -24.04
N CYS A 37 -12.15 5.70 -23.89
CA CYS A 37 -11.90 6.54 -25.05
C CYS A 37 -11.01 5.72 -25.97
N GLY A 38 -11.65 4.94 -26.85
CA GLY A 38 -10.97 4.22 -27.92
C GLY A 38 -10.17 5.18 -28.79
N GLU A 39 -9.38 4.62 -29.70
CA GLU A 39 -8.36 5.25 -30.55
C GLU A 39 -8.82 6.46 -31.40
N ASN A 40 -10.05 6.98 -31.24
CA ASN A 40 -10.62 8.07 -32.03
C ASN A 40 -11.69 8.94 -31.30
N VAL A 41 -11.61 9.15 -29.98
CA VAL A 41 -12.54 10.08 -29.31
C VAL A 41 -11.84 11.41 -29.00
N ASN A 42 -12.07 12.42 -29.85
CA ASN A 42 -11.79 13.83 -29.55
C ASN A 42 -12.76 14.29 -28.45
N CYS A 43 -12.24 14.50 -27.25
CA CYS A 43 -12.98 14.94 -26.07
C CYS A 43 -12.69 16.44 -25.89
N ALA A 44 -13.14 17.24 -26.86
CA ALA A 44 -13.00 18.70 -26.82
C ALA A 44 -13.76 19.34 -25.64
N ASP A 45 -14.70 18.60 -25.03
CA ASP A 45 -15.56 19.09 -23.94
C ASP A 45 -14.97 18.90 -22.54
N CYS A 46 -13.89 18.12 -22.38
CA CYS A 46 -13.34 17.83 -21.06
C CYS A 46 -12.35 18.88 -20.53
N GLY A 47 -11.93 19.88 -21.32
CA GLY A 47 -10.99 20.93 -20.88
C GLY A 47 -9.60 20.46 -20.42
N HIS A 48 -9.38 19.14 -20.37
CA HIS A 48 -8.13 18.49 -20.06
C HIS A 48 -7.40 18.17 -21.36
N ALA A 49 -6.09 18.40 -21.39
CA ALA A 49 -5.27 17.93 -22.50
C ALA A 49 -5.48 16.42 -22.67
N HIS A 50 -5.67 15.97 -23.91
CA HIS A 50 -5.73 14.55 -24.22
C HIS A 50 -4.44 13.87 -23.74
N VAL A 51 -4.53 13.16 -22.61
CA VAL A 51 -3.44 12.35 -22.10
C VAL A 51 -3.40 11.08 -22.96
N SER A 52 -2.26 10.79 -23.56
CA SER A 52 -2.09 9.57 -24.34
C SER A 52 -2.15 8.34 -23.40
N PRO A 53 -2.57 7.16 -23.89
CA PRO A 53 -2.53 5.93 -23.08
C PRO A 53 -1.14 5.64 -22.49
N ARG A 54 -0.07 6.08 -23.17
CA ARG A 54 1.30 5.97 -22.67
C ARG A 54 1.53 6.85 -21.45
N GLU A 55 1.05 8.09 -21.47
CA GLU A 55 1.19 9.03 -20.35
C GLU A 55 0.38 8.57 -19.13
N GLU A 56 -0.80 7.99 -19.33
CA GLU A 56 -1.59 7.36 -18.25
C GLU A 56 -0.81 6.20 -17.58
N LEU A 57 -0.20 5.32 -18.37
CA LEU A 57 0.62 4.22 -17.85
C LEU A 57 1.84 4.73 -17.08
N ILE A 58 2.50 5.78 -17.56
CA ILE A 58 3.62 6.42 -16.85
C ILE A 58 3.15 7.01 -15.53
N ALA A 59 1.99 7.68 -15.51
CA ALA A 59 1.41 8.23 -14.28
C ALA A 59 1.09 7.12 -13.26
N LEU A 60 0.44 6.04 -13.71
CA LEU A 60 0.14 4.88 -12.87
C LEU A 60 1.43 4.23 -12.31
N MET A 61 2.46 4.07 -13.14
CA MET A 61 3.74 3.51 -12.69
C MET A 61 4.43 4.41 -11.65
N LYS A 62 4.40 5.73 -11.81
CA LYS A 62 4.91 6.68 -10.82
C LYS A 62 4.16 6.57 -9.49
N TYR A 63 2.83 6.46 -9.56
CA TYR A 63 2.00 6.22 -8.39
C TYR A 63 2.40 4.92 -7.69
N MET A 64 2.57 3.82 -8.43
CA MET A 64 2.92 2.52 -7.85
C MET A 64 4.27 2.55 -7.12
N VAL A 65 5.26 3.32 -7.61
CA VAL A 65 6.54 3.50 -6.89
C VAL A 65 6.32 4.17 -5.53
N GLY A 66 5.55 5.27 -5.50
CA GLY A 66 5.24 5.97 -4.25
C GLY A 66 4.41 5.12 -3.29
N HIS A 67 3.41 4.41 -3.81
CA HIS A 67 2.53 3.53 -3.04
C HIS A 67 3.31 2.39 -2.40
N ASN A 68 4.15 1.68 -3.15
CA ASN A 68 5.02 0.63 -2.62
C ASN A 68 6.00 1.17 -1.55
N ALA A 69 6.47 2.41 -1.68
CA ALA A 69 7.33 3.03 -0.67
C ALA A 69 6.56 3.29 0.64
N ALA A 70 5.29 3.72 0.55
CA ALA A 70 4.42 3.86 1.70
C ALA A 70 4.18 2.50 2.39
N HIS A 71 3.84 1.46 1.62
CA HIS A 71 3.70 0.08 2.13
C HIS A 71 4.96 -0.42 2.84
N ALA A 72 6.14 -0.21 2.25
CA ALA A 72 7.41 -0.58 2.87
C ALA A 72 7.62 0.14 4.23
N ASN A 73 7.27 1.42 4.33
CA ASN A 73 7.39 2.19 5.57
C ASN A 73 6.40 1.71 6.65
N GLU A 74 5.16 1.41 6.28
CA GLU A 74 4.15 0.87 7.19
C GLU A 74 4.55 -0.51 7.72
N LEU A 75 5.05 -1.38 6.83
CA LEU A 75 5.56 -2.70 7.21
C LEU A 75 6.80 -2.59 8.11
N ALA A 76 7.68 -1.61 7.90
CA ALA A 76 8.82 -1.38 8.79
C ALA A 76 8.38 -0.94 10.20
N GLN A 77 7.32 -0.14 10.31
CA GLN A 77 6.72 0.23 11.60
C GLN A 77 6.07 -0.97 12.29
N LEU A 78 5.33 -1.80 11.53
CA LEU A 78 4.77 -3.06 12.03
C LEU A 78 5.88 -4.02 12.51
N ALA A 79 6.96 -4.15 11.74
CA ALA A 79 8.11 -4.98 12.09
C ALA A 79 8.71 -4.54 13.43
N LYS A 80 8.84 -3.23 13.66
CA LYS A 80 9.33 -2.71 14.94
C LYS A 80 8.45 -3.15 16.11
N GLN A 81 7.13 -3.13 15.98
CA GLN A 81 6.23 -3.60 17.02
C GLN A 81 6.40 -5.11 17.29
N LEU A 82 6.56 -5.91 16.25
CA LEU A 82 6.83 -7.36 16.38
C LEU A 82 8.15 -7.61 17.12
N GLN A 83 9.20 -6.84 16.81
CA GLN A 83 10.48 -6.91 17.49
C GLN A 83 10.35 -6.54 18.99
N ASP A 84 9.62 -5.47 19.30
CA ASP A 84 9.39 -5.04 20.69
C ASP A 84 8.62 -6.10 21.51
N MET A 85 7.78 -6.90 20.85
CA MET A 85 7.07 -8.05 21.46
C MET A 85 7.92 -9.34 21.53
N GLY A 86 9.12 -9.35 20.96
CA GLY A 86 9.99 -10.54 20.90
C GLY A 86 9.60 -11.55 19.81
N GLU A 87 8.71 -11.19 18.90
CA GLU A 87 8.23 -12.02 17.78
C GLU A 87 9.24 -12.02 16.62
N ASN A 88 10.45 -12.53 16.88
CA ASN A 88 11.61 -12.41 15.98
C ASN A 88 11.38 -13.04 14.60
N VAL A 89 10.71 -14.20 14.53
CA VAL A 89 10.43 -14.87 13.24
C VAL A 89 9.45 -14.02 12.41
N ALA A 90 8.42 -13.46 13.03
CA ALA A 90 7.46 -12.60 12.34
C ALA A 90 8.13 -11.29 11.88
N TYR A 91 8.95 -10.68 12.73
CA TYR A 91 9.77 -9.52 12.38
C TYR A 91 10.61 -9.79 11.13
N GLU A 92 11.34 -10.91 11.08
CA GLU A 92 12.19 -11.27 9.94
C GLU A 92 11.37 -11.42 8.65
N GLN A 93 10.21 -12.06 8.72
CA GLN A 93 9.32 -12.23 7.57
C GLN A 93 8.76 -10.88 7.07
N VAL A 94 8.34 -9.99 7.98
CA VAL A 94 7.85 -8.65 7.59
C VAL A 94 8.99 -7.83 6.97
N MET A 95 10.21 -7.90 7.50
CA MET A 95 11.38 -7.23 6.92
C MET A 95 11.75 -7.79 5.53
N GLN A 96 11.50 -9.07 5.25
CA GLN A 96 11.63 -9.61 3.89
C GLN A 96 10.63 -8.95 2.93
N ALA A 97 9.37 -8.79 3.35
CA ALA A 97 8.34 -8.11 2.57
C ALA A 97 8.70 -6.64 2.29
N VAL A 98 9.23 -5.91 3.29
CA VAL A 98 9.78 -4.55 3.10
C VAL A 98 10.80 -4.54 1.96
N SER A 99 11.78 -5.46 1.99
CA SER A 99 12.82 -5.51 0.95
C SER A 99 12.26 -5.86 -0.43
N ASP A 100 11.18 -6.63 -0.51
CA ASP A 100 10.56 -7.00 -1.79
C ASP A 100 9.82 -5.82 -2.41
N PHE A 101 9.20 -4.94 -1.61
CA PHE A 101 8.68 -3.66 -2.09
C PHE A 101 9.78 -2.74 -2.63
N GLU A 102 10.90 -2.63 -1.91
CA GLU A 102 12.05 -1.83 -2.36
C GLU A 102 12.65 -2.36 -3.68
N LYS A 103 12.81 -3.68 -3.81
CA LYS A 103 13.24 -4.32 -5.06
C LYS A 103 12.23 -4.10 -6.19
N GLY A 104 10.93 -4.18 -5.88
CA GLY A 104 9.85 -3.86 -6.81
C GLY A 104 10.00 -2.43 -7.33
N ASN A 105 10.27 -1.47 -6.44
CA ASN A 105 10.47 -0.07 -6.79
C ASN A 105 11.71 0.19 -7.63
N MET A 106 12.81 -0.51 -7.40
CA MET A 106 13.98 -0.43 -8.28
C MET A 106 13.63 -0.87 -9.71
N ARG A 107 12.85 -1.95 -9.87
CA ARG A 107 12.41 -2.43 -11.18
C ARG A 107 11.46 -1.45 -11.86
N LEU A 108 10.45 -0.95 -11.14
CA LEU A 108 9.51 0.04 -11.67
C LEU A 108 10.22 1.34 -12.09
N SER A 109 11.15 1.82 -11.27
CA SER A 109 11.95 3.02 -11.57
C SER A 109 12.83 2.83 -12.81
N THR A 110 13.39 1.64 -13.00
CA THR A 110 14.17 1.30 -14.20
C THR A 110 13.30 1.35 -15.46
N VAL A 111 12.10 0.78 -15.41
CA VAL A 111 11.16 0.82 -16.54
C VAL A 111 10.71 2.26 -16.81
N LEU A 112 10.37 3.03 -15.78
CA LEU A 112 10.02 4.45 -15.91
C LEU A 112 11.14 5.27 -16.57
N ALA A 113 12.39 5.04 -16.19
CA ALA A 113 13.53 5.70 -16.80
C ALA A 113 13.64 5.35 -18.30
N ALA A 114 13.46 4.08 -18.66
CA ALA A 114 13.47 3.63 -20.05
C ALA A 114 12.28 4.16 -20.87
N MET A 115 11.14 4.43 -20.25
CA MET A 115 9.96 5.01 -20.92
C MET A 115 10.03 6.52 -21.11
N ASN A 116 10.90 7.21 -20.35
CA ASN A 116 11.09 8.67 -20.40
C ASN A 116 12.32 9.10 -21.23
N GLY A 117 13.19 8.16 -21.60
CA GLY A 117 14.31 8.37 -22.54
C GLY A 117 13.92 8.11 -23.98
#